data_AF-A0A3M6V0I2-F1
#
_entry.id   AF-A0A3M6V0I2-F1
#
_cell.length_a   1.000
_cell.length_b   1.000
_cell.length_c   1.000
_cell.angle_alpha   90.00
_cell.angle_beta   90.00
_cell.angle_gamma   90.00
#
_symmetry.space_group_name_H-M   'P 1'
#
loop_
_entity.id
_entity.type
_entity.pdbx_description
1 polymer ?
#
loop_
_entity_poly.entity_id
_entity_poly.type
_entity_poly.pdbx_seq_one_letter_code
_entity_poly.pdbx_strand_id
1 'polypeptide(L)'
;MDLHMDAGVQGYPYPWVSWSHNDLLLQNTSNVDSQTSLKIRNVTVSKGGLYTCYAKNSAGHHILTFKVYVEGTDFICMLDSFVRVDVTCQERETQSGGEDNYRIRGLEFR
;
A
#
# COMPACT_ATOMS: atom_id res chain seq x y z
N MET A 1 1.86 7.27 16.40
CA MET A 1 1.12 6.44 15.43
C MET A 1 1.96 6.24 14.18
N ASP A 2 2.17 4.99 13.78
CA ASP A 2 2.75 4.63 12.49
C ASP A 2 1.72 3.90 11.61
N LEU A 3 1.85 4.05 10.30
CA LEU A 3 1.03 3.39 9.30
C LEU A 3 1.87 2.28 8.69
N HIS A 4 1.38 1.06 8.79
CA HIS A 4 1.99 -0.13 8.20
C HIS A 4 1.11 -0.64 7.08
N MET A 5 1.69 -0.88 5.90
CA MET A 5 0.99 -1.47 4.77
C MET A 5 1.74 -2.70 4.27
N ASP A 6 1.19 -3.88 4.51
CA ASP A 6 1.58 -5.15 3.92
C ASP A 6 0.80 -5.47 2.64
N ALA A 7 1.52 -5.80 1.57
CA ALA A 7 0.92 -6.39 0.38
C ALA A 7 1.59 -7.74 0.11
N GLY A 8 0.79 -8.81 0.11
CA GLY A 8 1.26 -10.12 -0.34
C GLY A 8 1.35 -10.10 -1.85
N VAL A 9 2.51 -10.37 -2.43
CA VAL A 9 2.75 -10.33 -3.88
C VAL A 9 3.23 -11.70 -4.31
N GLN A 10 2.45 -12.39 -5.14
CA GLN A 10 2.84 -13.68 -5.72
C GLN A 10 3.03 -13.52 -7.23
N GLY A 11 4.07 -14.16 -7.76
CA GLY A 11 4.32 -14.19 -9.20
C GLY A 11 5.67 -14.80 -9.53
N TYR A 12 5.71 -15.61 -10.58
CA TYR A 12 6.95 -16.13 -11.16
C TYR A 12 7.04 -15.71 -12.65
N PRO A 13 8.17 -15.14 -13.11
CA PRO A 13 9.35 -14.72 -12.33
C PRO A 13 9.01 -13.68 -11.26
N TYR A 14 9.86 -13.58 -10.23
CA TYR A 14 9.66 -12.67 -9.10
C TYR A 14 9.41 -11.23 -9.58
N PRO A 15 8.27 -10.64 -9.22
CA PRO A 15 7.90 -9.33 -9.71
C PRO A 15 8.78 -8.23 -9.13
N TRP A 16 8.83 -7.16 -9.89
CA TRP A 16 9.26 -5.85 -9.46
C TRP A 16 8.09 -5.13 -8.80
N VAL A 17 8.31 -4.55 -7.62
CA VAL A 17 7.28 -3.87 -6.85
C VAL A 17 7.70 -2.44 -6.53
N SER A 18 6.79 -1.50 -6.72
CA SER A 18 6.97 -0.10 -6.35
C SER A 18 5.80 0.44 -5.56
N TRP A 19 6.11 1.20 -4.52
CA TRP A 19 5.14 1.94 -3.72
C TRP A 19 5.24 3.42 -4.05
N SER A 20 4.10 4.06 -4.30
CA SER A 20 4.00 5.51 -4.45
C SER A 20 2.96 6.10 -3.51
N HIS A 21 3.12 7.39 -3.16
CA HIS A 21 2.15 8.17 -2.41
C HIS A 21 1.83 9.45 -3.17
N ASN A 22 0.56 9.64 -3.54
CA ASN A 22 0.11 10.74 -4.40
C ASN A 22 1.02 10.89 -5.63
N ASP A 23 1.25 9.78 -6.33
CA ASP A 23 2.10 9.67 -7.53
C ASP A 23 3.62 9.87 -7.30
N LEU A 24 4.05 10.11 -6.05
CA LEU A 24 5.47 10.18 -5.70
C LEU A 24 6.01 8.79 -5.31
N LEU A 25 7.03 8.30 -6.01
CA LEU A 25 7.70 7.03 -5.69
C LEU A 25 8.34 7.09 -4.28
N LEU A 26 7.92 6.19 -3.40
CA LEU A 26 8.45 6.03 -2.04
C LEU A 26 9.48 4.91 -1.96
N GLN A 27 9.14 3.76 -2.54
CA GLN A 27 9.96 2.57 -2.50
C GLN A 27 9.90 1.84 -3.83
N ASN A 28 11.01 1.25 -4.19
CA ASN A 28 11.18 0.46 -5.40
C ASN A 28 12.04 -0.76 -5.04
N THR A 29 11.48 -1.96 -5.22
CA THR A 29 12.11 -3.22 -4.83
C THR A 29 11.94 -4.24 -5.94
N SER A 30 13.04 -4.78 -6.46
CA SER A 30 13.04 -5.88 -7.44
C SER A 30 13.09 -7.23 -6.74
N ASN A 31 12.71 -8.30 -7.47
CA ASN A 31 12.82 -9.68 -7.01
C ASN A 31 12.07 -9.94 -5.70
N VAL A 32 10.87 -9.37 -5.57
CA VAL A 32 10.02 -9.62 -4.40
C VAL A 32 9.49 -11.05 -4.47
N ASP A 33 9.82 -11.82 -3.44
CA ASP A 33 9.52 -13.25 -3.39
C ASP A 33 8.05 -13.55 -3.11
N SER A 34 7.44 -12.80 -2.17
CA SER A 34 6.12 -13.15 -1.63
C SER A 34 5.41 -12.00 -0.90
N GLN A 35 6.13 -11.05 -0.32
CA GLN A 35 5.53 -9.95 0.45
C GLN A 35 6.34 -8.66 0.30
N THR A 36 5.65 -7.54 0.30
CA THR A 36 6.24 -6.21 0.44
C THR A 36 5.54 -5.46 1.56
N SER A 37 6.28 -4.60 2.27
CA SER A 37 5.75 -3.80 3.36
C SER A 37 6.20 -2.36 3.21
N LEU A 38 5.30 -1.41 3.44
CA LEU A 38 5.59 0.02 3.53
C LEU A 38 5.29 0.52 4.94
N LYS A 39 6.29 1.14 5.58
CA LYS A 39 6.14 1.72 6.92
C LYS A 39 6.29 3.23 6.87
N ILE A 40 5.26 3.96 7.27
CA ILE A 40 5.25 5.42 7.39
C ILE A 40 5.21 5.79 8.87
N ARG A 41 6.29 6.42 9.35
CA ARG A 41 6.39 6.92 10.73
C ARG A 41 5.76 8.30 10.85
N ASN A 42 5.28 8.63 12.05
CA ASN A 42 4.69 9.93 12.38
C ASN A 42 3.57 10.30 11.40
N VAL A 43 2.51 9.49 11.39
CA VAL A 43 1.35 9.73 10.53
C VAL A 43 0.67 11.01 10.98
N THR A 44 0.66 12.00 10.08
CA THR A 44 -0.03 13.29 10.23
C THR A 44 -1.16 13.38 9.21
N VAL A 45 -2.04 14.37 9.35
CA VAL A 45 -3.11 14.65 8.36
C VAL A 45 -2.54 14.77 6.94
N SER A 46 -1.33 15.30 6.79
CA SER A 46 -0.60 15.40 5.52
C SER A 46 -0.06 14.08 4.95
N LYS A 47 -0.07 13.00 5.73
CA LYS A 47 0.25 11.64 5.27
C LYS A 47 -0.98 10.88 4.78
N GLY A 48 -2.18 11.45 4.92
CA GLY A 48 -3.36 10.99 4.21
C GLY A 48 -3.21 11.22 2.70
N GLY A 49 -3.80 10.33 1.91
CA GLY A 49 -3.64 10.35 0.46
C GLY A 49 -3.82 8.98 -0.17
N LEU A 50 -3.38 8.88 -1.41
CA LEU A 50 -3.44 7.67 -2.21
C LEU A 50 -2.08 6.97 -2.20
N TYR A 51 -2.03 5.76 -1.68
CA TYR A 51 -0.85 4.91 -1.74
C TYR A 51 -1.04 3.83 -2.78
N THR A 52 -0.14 3.73 -3.75
CA THR A 52 -0.28 2.74 -4.84
C THR A 52 0.90 1.77 -4.79
N CYS A 53 0.59 0.50 -4.62
CA CYS A 53 1.51 -0.61 -4.81
C CYS A 53 1.34 -1.16 -6.23
N TYR A 54 2.38 -1.03 -7.04
CA TYR A 54 2.42 -1.57 -8.38
C TYR A 54 3.39 -2.74 -8.43
N ALA A 55 2.91 -3.93 -8.78
CA ALA A 55 3.74 -5.11 -8.99
C ALA A 55 3.70 -5.52 -10.46
N LYS A 56 4.86 -5.80 -11.07
CA LYS A 56 4.97 -6.21 -12.47
C LYS A 56 6.01 -7.29 -12.66
N ASN A 57 5.67 -8.31 -13.45
CA ASN A 57 6.61 -9.27 -13.99
C ASN A 57 6.38 -9.47 -15.51
N SER A 58 7.04 -10.48 -16.09
CA SER A 58 6.85 -10.83 -17.50
C SER A 58 5.48 -11.46 -17.81
N ALA A 59 4.77 -11.98 -16.80
CA ALA A 59 3.45 -12.58 -16.95
C ALA A 59 2.33 -11.53 -16.90
N GLY A 60 2.55 -10.39 -16.23
CA GLY A 60 1.58 -9.32 -16.15
C GLY A 60 1.93 -8.26 -15.11
N HIS A 61 0.96 -7.41 -14.80
CA HIS A 61 1.07 -6.45 -13.73
C HIS A 61 -0.23 -6.34 -12.94
N HIS A 62 -0.08 -5.98 -11.68
CA HIS A 62 -1.18 -5.82 -10.74
C HIS A 62 -0.97 -4.54 -9.95
N ILE A 63 -2.06 -3.81 -9.74
CA ILE A 63 -2.05 -2.51 -9.10
C ILE A 63 -2.97 -2.58 -7.89
N LEU A 64 -2.46 -2.20 -6.73
CA LEU A 64 -3.21 -2.12 -5.50
C LEU A 64 -3.14 -0.69 -4.99
N THR A 65 -4.30 -0.04 -4.90
CA THR A 65 -4.41 1.34 -4.48
C THR A 65 -5.09 1.40 -3.12
N PHE A 66 -4.46 2.06 -2.17
CA PHE A 66 -4.97 2.29 -0.83
C PHE A 66 -5.28 3.76 -0.65
N LYS A 67 -6.51 4.08 -0.28
CA LYS A 67 -6.88 5.43 0.09
C LYS A 67 -6.85 5.54 1.61
N VAL A 68 -5.92 6.36 2.09
CA VAL A 68 -5.70 6.57 3.52
C VAL A 68 -6.28 7.92 3.90
N TYR A 69 -7.29 7.90 4.75
CA TYR A 69 -7.86 9.10 5.37
C TYR A 69 -7.28 9.24 6.76
N VAL A 70 -6.65 10.38 7.04
CA VAL A 70 -6.11 10.70 8.36
C VAL A 70 -6.87 11.90 8.88
N GLU A 71 -7.73 11.68 9.87
CA GLU A 71 -8.41 12.74 10.59
C GLU A 71 -7.62 13.07 11.86
N GLY A 72 -7.16 14.31 11.97
CA GLY A 72 -6.51 14.83 13.16
C GLY A 72 -7.35 15.96 13.73
N THR A 73 -7.88 15.77 14.94
CA THR A 73 -8.55 16.86 15.64
C THR A 73 -7.50 17.66 16.41
N ASP A 74 -7.11 18.81 15.87
CA ASP A 74 -6.23 19.75 16.58
C ASP A 74 -7.06 20.62 17.53
N PHE A 75 -7.57 20.00 18.60
CA PHE A 75 -8.22 20.73 19.67
C PHE A 75 -7.18 21.02 20.76
N ILE A 76 -6.66 22.25 20.72
CA ILE A 76 -5.96 22.88 21.84
C ILE A 76 -6.87 22.74 23.08
N CYS A 77 -6.40 21.99 24.10
CA CYS A 77 -6.79 21.99 25.53
C CYS A 77 -7.28 20.69 26.22
N MET A 78 -7.58 19.56 25.58
CA MET A 78 -8.10 18.38 26.33
C MET A 78 -7.43 17.03 25.99
N LEU A 79 -6.38 16.72 26.76
CA LEU A 79 -5.77 15.46 27.21
C LEU A 79 -5.65 14.17 26.36
N ASP A 80 -6.30 13.98 25.22
CA ASP A 80 -5.99 12.83 24.35
C ASP A 80 -6.18 13.20 22.87
N SER A 81 -5.06 13.29 22.13
CA SER A 81 -5.07 13.49 20.69
C SER A 81 -5.38 12.16 19.99
N PHE A 82 -6.64 11.96 19.60
CA PHE A 82 -7.02 10.82 18.77
C PHE A 82 -6.84 11.17 17.29
N VAL A 83 -5.94 10.44 16.61
CA VAL A 83 -5.84 10.44 15.15
C VAL A 83 -6.63 9.23 14.65
N ARG A 84 -7.66 9.45 13.83
CA ARG A 84 -8.37 8.35 13.16
C ARG A 84 -7.73 8.11 11.80
N VAL A 85 -7.43 6.85 11.51
CA VAL A 85 -6.91 6.43 10.21
C VAL A 85 -7.89 5.43 9.61
N ASP A 86 -8.47 5.77 8.47
CA ASP A 86 -9.34 4.89 7.69
C ASP A 86 -8.63 4.52 6.39
N VAL A 87 -8.57 3.24 6.05
CA VAL A 87 -7.86 2.76 4.87
C VAL A 87 -8.79 1.92 4.01
N THR A 88 -9.04 2.35 2.77
CA THR A 88 -9.81 1.57 1.80
C THR A 88 -8.89 1.01 0.73
N CYS A 89 -9.01 -0.29 0.44
CA CYS A 89 -8.26 -0.96 -0.61
C CYS A 89 -9.08 -1.04 -1.90
N GLN A 90 -8.46 -0.71 -3.02
CA GLN A 90 -8.99 -0.93 -4.35
C GLN A 90 -7.94 -1.68 -5.17
N GLU A 91 -8.24 -2.93 -5.51
CA GLU A 91 -7.41 -3.74 -6.40
C GLU A 91 -7.81 -3.54 -7.86
N ARG A 92 -6.82 -3.47 -8.74
CA ARG A 92 -7.03 -3.44 -10.19
C ARG A 92 -6.05 -4.39 -10.86
N GLU A 93 -6.61 -5.43 -11.46
CA GLU A 93 -5.92 -6.33 -12.36
C GLU A 93 -5.92 -5.77 -13.78
N THR A 94 -4.84 -5.94 -14.51
CA THR A 94 -4.86 -5.77 -15.97
C THR A 94 -4.29 -7.06 -16.56
N GLN A 95 -5.18 -7.93 -17.06
CA GLN A 95 -4.84 -9.21 -17.71
C GLN A 95 -3.84 -8.99 -18.86
N SER A 96 -2.86 -9.87 -19.04
CA SER A 96 -3.10 -11.06 -19.87
C SER A 96 -2.21 -12.27 -19.52
N GLY A 97 -2.84 -13.34 -19.00
CA GLY A 97 -2.37 -14.73 -19.16
C GLY A 97 -2.03 -15.50 -17.88
N GLY A 98 -3.01 -16.27 -17.36
CA GLY A 98 -2.80 -17.32 -16.35
C GLY A 98 -3.50 -17.02 -15.03
N GLU A 99 -4.69 -17.57 -14.85
CA GLU A 99 -5.69 -17.24 -13.83
C GLU A 99 -5.32 -17.60 -12.37
N ASP A 100 -4.14 -18.18 -12.11
CA ASP A 100 -3.81 -18.76 -10.79
C ASP A 100 -2.46 -18.33 -10.16
N ASN A 101 -1.64 -17.51 -10.83
CA ASN A 101 -0.24 -17.31 -10.41
C ASN A 101 0.12 -15.90 -9.90
N TYR A 102 -0.76 -14.91 -10.07
CA TYR A 102 -0.52 -13.55 -9.61
C TYR A 102 -1.71 -13.05 -8.80
N ARG A 103 -1.50 -12.75 -7.52
CA ARG A 103 -2.50 -12.11 -6.68
C ARG A 103 -1.77 -11.16 -5.75
N ILE A 104 -2.14 -9.88 -5.76
CA ILE A 104 -1.77 -8.99 -4.66
C ILE A 104 -2.87 -9.10 -3.61
N ARG A 105 -2.63 -9.81 -2.51
CA ARG A 105 -3.61 -9.84 -1.41
C ARG A 105 -3.48 -8.56 -0.60
N GLY A 106 -4.60 -7.84 -0.50
CA GLY A 106 -4.72 -6.67 0.35
C GLY A 106 -4.67 -7.03 1.83
N LEU A 107 -3.62 -6.54 2.50
CA LEU A 107 -3.45 -6.15 3.91
C LEU A 107 -4.08 -6.99 5.04
N GLU A 108 -3.21 -7.48 5.92
CA GLU A 108 -3.48 -7.62 7.36
C GLU A 108 -2.91 -6.39 8.08
N PHE A 109 -3.69 -5.76 8.97
CA PHE A 109 -3.23 -4.67 9.84
C PHE A 109 -2.80 -5.24 11.19
N ARG A 110 -1.63 -4.85 11.69
CA ARG A 110 -1.18 -5.08 13.07
C ARG A 110 -0.76 -3.79 13.75
#